data_AF-A0A1F9IHZ2-F1
#
_entry.id   AF-A0A1F9IHZ2-F1
#
_cell.length_a   1.000
_cell.length_b   1.000
_cell.length_c   1.000
_cell.angle_alpha   90.00
_cell.angle_beta   90.00
_cell.angle_gamma   90.00
#
_symmetry.space_group_name_H-M   'P 1'
#
loop_
_entity.id
_entity.type
_entity.pdbx_description
1 polymer ?
#
loop_
_entity_poly.entity_id
_entity_poly.type
_entity_poly.pdbx_seq_one_letter_code
_entity_poly.pdbx_strand_id
1 'polypeptide(L)'
;MISPAPPPPQSLLQPRKLGPLIPNEHGAWGMLTTAFLLGWWATPPFSWRPLYLVPAVVGIFLMRYPVGLYFKKRRVTRAMQISLTREKRWFWIYLVFTVLVALPLFWKLAWWWLWLFVGPSGLIFFLHLQSIQRRQEKSLTAEVTAMLGLALLVPAASYAGLLYLRWDLLSLMGLFVFYYLWRIITIRSIVKDPSRPRTDIKKMGKRELLYSAFFLLIVVGGAHLFYFINP
;
A
#
# COMPACT_ATOMS: atom_id res chain seq x y z
N MET A 1 -42.54 -34.18 20.58
CA MET A 1 -41.41 -34.50 19.69
C MET A 1 -40.50 -33.29 19.63
N ILE A 2 -39.29 -33.37 20.19
CA ILE A 2 -38.32 -32.27 20.16
C ILE A 2 -37.65 -32.30 18.79
N SER A 3 -37.83 -31.24 18.01
CA SER A 3 -37.16 -31.13 16.70
C SER A 3 -35.63 -31.11 16.91
N PRO A 4 -34.85 -31.92 16.19
CA PRO A 4 -33.40 -31.94 16.34
C PRO A 4 -32.83 -30.56 16.02
N ALA A 5 -31.85 -30.13 16.83
CA ALA A 5 -31.17 -28.86 16.62
C ALA A 5 -30.59 -28.80 15.21
N PRO A 6 -30.72 -27.65 14.50
CA PRO A 6 -30.19 -27.52 13.15
C PRO A 6 -28.68 -27.73 13.15
N PRO A 7 -28.13 -28.42 12.12
CA PRO A 7 -26.71 -28.66 12.04
C PRO A 7 -25.94 -27.34 12.04
N PRO A 8 -24.74 -27.29 12.66
CA PRO A 8 -23.95 -26.08 12.70
C PRO A 8 -23.67 -25.59 11.26
N PRO A 9 -23.69 -24.26 11.03
CA PRO A 9 -23.51 -23.71 9.69
C PRO A 9 -22.21 -24.23 9.07
N GLN A 10 -22.28 -24.76 7.85
CA GLN A 10 -21.16 -25.36 7.12
C GLN A 10 -19.94 -24.43 6.96
N SER A 11 -20.12 -23.11 7.14
CA SER A 11 -19.05 -22.13 7.20
C SER A 11 -18.05 -22.37 8.35
N LEU A 12 -18.46 -23.11 9.40
CA LEU A 12 -17.59 -23.53 10.51
C LEU A 12 -16.74 -24.77 10.19
N LEU A 13 -17.11 -25.54 9.16
CA LEU A 13 -16.46 -26.80 8.76
C LEU A 13 -15.46 -26.62 7.62
N GLN A 14 -15.35 -25.44 7.01
CA GLN A 14 -14.34 -25.22 5.99
C GLN A 14 -12.94 -25.21 6.62
N PRO A 15 -12.01 -26.09 6.18
CA PRO A 15 -10.65 -26.05 6.67
C PRO A 15 -10.07 -24.66 6.41
N ARG A 16 -9.73 -23.96 7.49
CA ARG A 16 -9.06 -22.65 7.40
C ARG A 16 -7.79 -22.86 6.59
N LYS A 17 -7.75 -22.37 5.35
CA LYS A 17 -6.54 -22.38 4.50
C LYS A 17 -5.37 -21.87 5.35
N LEU A 18 -4.39 -22.73 5.64
CA LEU A 18 -3.23 -22.45 6.50
C LEU A 18 -2.17 -21.54 5.84
N GLY A 19 -2.42 -21.10 4.61
CA GLY A 19 -1.48 -20.34 3.80
C GLY A 19 -1.15 -18.93 4.30
N PRO A 20 -0.24 -18.23 3.59
CA PRO A 20 0.12 -16.84 3.86
C PRO A 20 -1.08 -15.90 3.89
N LEU A 21 -1.01 -14.90 4.77
CA LEU A 21 -2.01 -13.84 4.88
C LEU A 21 -1.61 -12.67 3.99
N ILE A 22 -2.06 -12.71 2.74
CA ILE A 22 -1.74 -11.71 1.72
C ILE A 22 -2.93 -10.75 1.55
N PRO A 23 -2.70 -9.42 1.45
CA PRO A 23 -3.76 -8.47 1.13
C PRO A 23 -4.35 -8.73 -0.26
N ASN A 24 -5.69 -8.83 -0.34
CA ASN A 24 -6.43 -9.03 -1.61
C ASN A 24 -6.73 -7.72 -2.36
N GLU A 25 -6.21 -6.59 -1.88
CA GLU A 25 -6.46 -5.26 -2.42
C GLU A 25 -5.57 -4.99 -3.64
N HIS A 26 -6.05 -5.35 -4.84
CA HIS A 26 -5.35 -5.14 -6.11
C HIS A 26 -4.92 -3.67 -6.31
N GLY A 27 -5.77 -2.72 -5.90
CA GLY A 27 -5.48 -1.30 -5.99
C GLY A 27 -4.27 -0.85 -5.16
N ALA A 28 -4.09 -1.43 -3.97
CA ALA A 28 -2.98 -1.10 -3.09
C ALA A 28 -1.65 -1.67 -3.61
N TRP A 29 -1.67 -2.86 -4.22
CA TRP A 29 -0.52 -3.40 -4.94
C TRP A 29 -0.10 -2.51 -6.10
N GLY A 30 -1.08 -2.03 -6.89
CA GLY A 30 -0.81 -1.07 -7.97
C GLY A 30 -0.17 0.22 -7.46
N MET A 31 -0.72 0.82 -6.40
CA MET A 31 -0.15 2.02 -5.77
C MET A 31 1.29 1.79 -5.28
N LEU A 32 1.55 0.66 -4.62
CA LEU A 32 2.89 0.30 -4.12
C LEU A 32 3.90 0.24 -5.27
N THR A 33 3.56 -0.51 -6.32
CA THR A 33 4.43 -0.69 -7.48
C THR A 33 4.66 0.63 -8.21
N THR A 34 3.60 1.42 -8.44
CA THR A 34 3.72 2.71 -9.11
C THR A 34 4.54 3.71 -8.29
N ALA A 35 4.36 3.78 -6.97
CA ALA A 35 5.14 4.66 -6.10
C ALA A 35 6.64 4.31 -6.15
N PHE A 36 6.96 3.02 -6.05
CA PHE A 36 8.34 2.55 -6.14
C PHE A 36 8.97 2.86 -7.50
N LEU A 37 8.29 2.49 -8.60
CA LEU A 37 8.81 2.71 -9.96
C LEU A 37 8.98 4.19 -10.26
N LEU A 38 8.05 5.03 -9.82
CA LEU A 38 8.14 6.48 -9.97
C LEU A 38 9.39 7.03 -9.27
N GLY A 39 9.63 6.63 -8.02
CA GLY A 39 10.82 7.04 -7.28
C GLY A 39 12.11 6.51 -7.87
N TRP A 40 12.11 5.28 -8.37
CA TRP A 40 13.29 4.63 -8.97
C TRP A 40 13.66 5.21 -10.34
N TRP A 41 12.68 5.45 -11.22
CA TRP A 41 12.95 6.04 -12.54
C TRP A 41 13.36 7.50 -12.48
N ALA A 42 12.97 8.22 -11.42
CA ALA A 42 13.34 9.61 -11.24
C ALA A 42 14.78 9.84 -10.75
N THR A 43 15.61 8.79 -10.65
CA THR A 43 17.00 8.88 -10.20
C THR A 43 18.01 8.52 -11.30
N PRO A 44 18.33 9.46 -12.20
CA PRO A 44 19.51 9.33 -13.05
C PRO A 44 20.80 9.64 -12.27
N PRO A 45 21.94 8.98 -12.58
CA PRO A 45 22.05 7.86 -13.52
C PRO A 45 21.31 6.62 -12.99
N PHE A 46 20.76 5.82 -13.91
CA PHE A 46 19.98 4.64 -13.54
C PHE A 46 20.79 3.69 -12.66
N SER A 47 20.29 3.44 -11.45
CA SER A 47 20.97 2.66 -10.42
C SER A 47 20.10 1.50 -10.01
N TRP A 48 20.68 0.31 -9.88
CA TRP A 48 19.97 -0.88 -9.40
C TRP A 48 19.76 -0.89 -7.88
N ARG A 49 20.38 0.05 -7.16
CA ARG A 49 20.36 0.11 -5.70
C ARG A 49 18.94 0.13 -5.10
N PRO A 50 17.97 0.90 -5.60
CA PRO A 50 16.61 0.91 -5.05
C PRO A 50 15.93 -0.46 -5.04
N LEU A 51 16.32 -1.40 -5.91
CA LEU A 51 15.74 -2.75 -5.90
C LEU A 51 15.96 -3.50 -4.58
N TYR A 52 17.04 -3.20 -3.85
CA TYR A 52 17.27 -3.79 -2.53
C TYR A 52 16.20 -3.38 -1.50
N LEU A 53 15.51 -2.26 -1.72
CA LEU A 53 14.42 -1.78 -0.88
C LEU A 53 13.13 -2.60 -1.07
N VAL A 54 12.92 -3.18 -2.26
CA VAL A 54 11.68 -3.89 -2.64
C VAL A 54 11.29 -4.98 -1.63
N PRO A 55 12.16 -5.95 -1.26
CA PRO A 55 11.77 -6.99 -0.31
C PRO A 55 11.41 -6.44 1.07
N ALA A 56 12.10 -5.39 1.56
CA ALA A 56 11.74 -4.75 2.83
C ALA A 56 10.36 -4.08 2.76
N VAL A 57 10.11 -3.33 1.69
CA VAL A 57 8.83 -2.63 1.47
C VAL A 57 7.68 -3.60 1.30
N VAL A 58 7.86 -4.69 0.56
CA VAL A 58 6.88 -5.77 0.42
C VAL A 58 6.62 -6.43 1.78
N GLY A 59 7.66 -6.67 2.58
CA GLY A 59 7.52 -7.18 3.94
C GLY A 59 6.64 -6.30 4.82
N ILE A 60 6.90 -4.99 4.86
CA ILE A 60 6.08 -4.00 5.59
C ILE A 60 4.65 -3.98 5.05
N PHE A 61 4.49 -3.97 3.72
CA PHE A 61 3.20 -3.95 3.07
C PHE A 61 2.37 -5.20 3.38
N LEU A 62 2.98 -6.38 3.40
CA LEU A 62 2.32 -7.63 3.79
C LEU A 62 1.95 -7.63 5.27
N MET A 63 2.82 -7.10 6.14
CA MET A 63 2.60 -7.00 7.59
C MET A 63 1.32 -6.24 7.96
N ARG A 64 0.89 -5.26 7.16
CA ARG A 64 -0.33 -4.46 7.45
C ARG A 64 -1.59 -5.32 7.57
N TYR A 65 -1.68 -6.39 6.79
CA TYR A 65 -2.88 -7.22 6.68
C TYR A 65 -3.15 -8.08 7.92
N PRO A 66 -2.21 -8.90 8.43
CA PRO A 66 -2.41 -9.63 9.68
C PRO A 66 -2.64 -8.69 10.87
N VAL A 67 -2.01 -7.51 10.89
CA VAL A 67 -2.27 -6.49 11.93
C VAL A 67 -3.71 -6.01 11.87
N GLY A 68 -4.20 -5.60 10.70
CA GLY A 68 -5.59 -5.18 10.52
C GLY A 68 -6.59 -6.27 10.96
N LEU A 69 -6.35 -7.52 10.56
CA LEU A 69 -7.18 -8.67 10.96
C LEU A 69 -7.16 -8.89 12.48
N TYR A 70 -6.00 -8.77 13.12
CA TYR A 70 -5.84 -8.92 14.57
C TYR A 70 -6.72 -7.91 15.32
N PHE A 71 -6.64 -6.62 14.94
CA PHE A 71 -7.42 -5.56 15.59
C PHE A 71 -8.92 -5.67 15.31
N LYS A 72 -9.31 -6.19 14.15
CA LYS A 72 -10.71 -6.44 13.80
C LYS A 72 -11.33 -7.56 14.64
N LYS A 73 -10.63 -8.68 14.80
CA LYS A 73 -11.10 -9.87 15.53
C LYS A 73 -11.10 -9.71 17.06
N ARG A 74 -10.21 -8.86 17.60
CA ARG A 74 -10.13 -8.62 19.06
C ARG A 74 -11.45 -8.18 19.70
N ARG A 75 -12.36 -7.57 18.92
CA ARG A 75 -13.67 -7.11 19.39
C ARG A 75 -14.83 -8.11 19.27
N VAL A 76 -14.65 -9.28 18.62
CA VAL A 76 -15.81 -10.06 18.15
C VAL A 76 -16.26 -11.17 19.11
N THR A 77 -15.40 -11.97 19.76
CA THR A 77 -15.77 -12.88 20.89
C THR A 77 -14.55 -13.61 21.46
N ARG A 78 -14.64 -14.16 22.68
CA ARG A 78 -13.59 -14.99 23.33
C ARG A 78 -13.22 -16.25 22.52
N ALA A 79 -14.20 -16.91 21.87
CA ALA A 79 -13.95 -18.04 20.98
C ALA A 79 -13.16 -17.66 19.71
N MET A 80 -13.29 -16.41 19.23
CA MET A 80 -12.54 -15.90 18.08
C MET A 80 -11.10 -15.49 18.46
N GLN A 81 -10.81 -15.28 19.76
CA GLN A 81 -9.47 -14.97 20.28
C GLN A 81 -8.51 -16.17 20.20
N ILE A 82 -8.99 -17.41 20.38
CA ILE A 82 -8.21 -18.64 20.18
C ILE A 82 -7.68 -18.72 18.73
N SER A 83 -8.34 -18.00 17.83
CA SER A 83 -8.07 -17.97 16.41
C SER A 83 -7.04 -16.90 15.98
N LEU A 84 -6.54 -16.06 16.92
CA LEU A 84 -5.58 -14.96 16.68
C LEU A 84 -4.13 -15.42 16.51
N THR A 85 -3.83 -16.69 16.83
CA THR A 85 -2.47 -17.25 16.74
C THR A 85 -1.92 -17.19 15.32
N ARG A 86 -2.79 -17.32 14.30
CA ARG A 86 -2.38 -17.24 12.90
C ARG A 86 -1.98 -15.83 12.48
N GLU A 87 -2.77 -14.82 12.82
CA GLU A 87 -2.47 -13.42 12.51
C GLU A 87 -1.18 -12.99 13.19
N LYS A 88 -1.02 -13.33 14.48
CA LYS A 88 0.23 -13.07 15.21
C LYS A 88 1.42 -13.76 14.55
N ARG A 89 1.30 -15.03 14.17
CA ARG A 89 2.38 -15.77 13.49
C ARG A 89 2.81 -15.08 12.21
N TRP A 90 1.87 -14.74 11.32
CA TRP A 90 2.20 -14.08 10.05
C TRP A 90 2.70 -12.66 10.23
N PHE A 91 2.20 -11.90 11.22
CA PHE A 91 2.79 -10.62 11.61
C PHE A 91 4.27 -10.77 11.94
N TRP A 92 4.62 -11.72 12.82
CA TRP A 92 6.01 -11.95 13.21
C TRP A 92 6.87 -12.45 12.04
N ILE A 93 6.36 -13.33 11.18
CA ILE A 93 7.08 -13.77 9.98
C ILE A 93 7.42 -12.57 9.08
N TYR A 94 6.44 -11.71 8.77
CA TYR A 94 6.67 -10.55 7.93
C TYR A 94 7.57 -9.51 8.60
N LEU A 95 7.45 -9.31 9.91
CA LEU A 95 8.30 -8.40 10.68
C LEU A 95 9.76 -8.89 10.69
N VAL A 96 10.00 -10.16 11.04
CA VAL A 96 11.36 -10.74 11.06
C VAL A 96 11.97 -10.71 9.67
N PHE A 97 11.21 -11.10 8.63
CA PHE A 97 11.65 -10.99 7.24
C PHE A 97 12.04 -9.55 6.88
N THR A 98 11.19 -8.58 7.20
CA THR A 98 11.45 -7.16 6.95
C THR A 98 12.73 -6.70 7.65
N VAL A 99 12.90 -7.02 8.94
CA VAL A 99 14.08 -6.62 9.71
C VAL A 99 15.34 -7.26 9.13
N LEU A 100 15.33 -8.56 8.84
CA LEU A 100 16.50 -9.25 8.27
C LEU A 100 16.92 -8.70 6.91
N VAL A 101 15.96 -8.27 6.10
CA VAL A 101 16.23 -7.67 4.78
C VAL A 101 16.63 -6.20 4.89
N ALA A 102 15.97 -5.43 5.75
CA ALA A 102 16.19 -3.98 5.86
C ALA A 102 17.49 -3.67 6.61
N LEU A 103 17.85 -4.45 7.62
CA LEU A 103 19.00 -4.19 8.48
C LEU A 103 20.33 -4.10 7.70
N PRO A 104 20.66 -5.03 6.78
CA PRO A 104 21.85 -4.89 5.92
C PRO A 104 21.87 -3.62 5.06
N LEU A 105 20.71 -3.06 4.70
CA LEU A 105 20.63 -1.84 3.88
C LEU A 105 21.17 -0.62 4.64
N PHE A 106 20.89 -0.52 5.94
CA PHE A 106 21.41 0.57 6.77
C PHE A 106 22.91 0.46 7.00
N TRP A 107 23.40 -0.76 7.30
CA TRP A 107 24.80 -0.97 7.62
C TRP A 107 25.74 -0.99 6.40
N LYS A 108 25.34 -1.64 5.29
CA LYS A 108 26.22 -1.79 4.12
C LYS A 108 26.05 -0.70 3.07
N LEU A 109 24.84 -0.15 2.92
CA LEU A 109 24.55 0.87 1.90
C LEU A 109 24.48 2.29 2.50
N ALA A 110 24.68 2.43 3.82
CA ALA A 110 24.66 3.70 4.56
C ALA A 110 23.35 4.50 4.36
N TRP A 111 22.23 3.80 4.19
CA TRP A 111 20.91 4.40 3.95
C TRP A 111 20.24 4.98 5.21
N TRP A 112 21.01 5.61 6.09
CA TRP A 112 20.55 6.12 7.38
C TRP A 112 19.43 7.15 7.25
N TRP A 113 19.41 7.95 6.18
CA TRP A 113 18.33 8.93 5.97
C TRP A 113 16.98 8.30 5.61
N LEU A 114 16.90 6.99 5.33
CA LEU A 114 15.61 6.32 5.21
C LEU A 114 14.77 6.39 6.50
N TRP A 115 15.41 6.58 7.67
CA TRP A 115 14.70 6.80 8.93
C TRP A 115 13.75 8.01 8.89
N LEU A 116 14.06 9.03 8.07
CA LEU A 116 13.17 10.17 7.84
C LEU A 116 11.82 9.77 7.25
N PHE A 117 11.76 8.65 6.51
CA PHE A 117 10.51 8.13 5.95
C PHE A 117 9.86 7.08 6.85
N VAL A 118 10.66 6.34 7.63
CA VAL A 118 10.15 5.34 8.57
C VAL A 118 9.24 5.98 9.62
N GLY A 119 9.64 7.11 10.22
CA GLY A 119 8.84 7.80 11.24
C GLY A 119 7.45 8.22 10.74
N PRO A 120 7.34 9.05 9.70
CA PRO A 120 6.07 9.44 9.10
C PRO A 120 5.25 8.24 8.59
N SER A 121 5.88 7.24 7.97
CA SER A 121 5.19 6.02 7.54
C SER A 121 4.59 5.25 8.73
N GLY A 122 5.32 5.17 9.84
CA GLY A 122 4.84 4.57 11.09
C GLY A 122 3.64 5.31 11.68
N LEU A 123 3.67 6.65 11.69
CA LEU A 123 2.54 7.47 12.12
C LEU A 123 1.32 7.26 11.24
N ILE A 124 1.49 7.30 9.91
CA ILE A 124 0.40 7.07 8.95
C ILE A 124 -0.18 5.66 9.11
N PHE A 125 0.67 4.66 9.28
CA PHE A 125 0.26 3.28 9.55
C PHE A 125 -0.57 3.18 10.83
N PHE A 126 -0.17 3.87 11.90
CA PHE A 126 -0.91 3.93 13.15
C PHE A 126 -2.28 4.60 12.98
N LEU A 127 -2.35 5.73 12.27
CA LEU A 127 -3.62 6.42 11.97
C LEU A 127 -4.55 5.52 11.15
N HIS A 128 -4.02 4.84 10.14
CA HIS A 128 -4.79 3.87 9.37
C HIS A 128 -5.31 2.72 10.24
N LEU A 129 -4.49 2.20 11.16
CA LEU A 129 -4.89 1.17 12.11
C LEU A 129 -5.99 1.65 13.06
N GLN A 130 -5.95 2.91 13.48
CA GLN A 130 -7.00 3.53 14.27
C GLN A 130 -8.33 3.59 13.49
N SER A 131 -8.29 3.87 12.18
CA SER A 131 -9.48 3.80 11.32
C SER A 131 -10.06 2.38 11.24
N ILE A 132 -9.20 1.34 11.15
CA ILE A 132 -9.64 -0.06 11.19
C ILE A 132 -10.33 -0.37 12.53
N GLN A 133 -9.75 0.05 13.65
CA GLN A 133 -10.35 -0.14 14.98
C GLN A 133 -11.71 0.55 15.11
N ARG A 134 -11.89 1.70 14.45
CA ARG A 134 -13.16 2.45 14.40
C ARG A 134 -14.15 1.92 13.35
N ARG A 135 -13.83 0.84 12.63
CA ARG A 135 -14.62 0.30 11.51
C ARG A 135 -14.83 1.29 10.36
N GLN A 136 -13.91 2.23 10.22
CA GLN A 136 -13.88 3.25 9.18
C GLN A 136 -12.86 2.91 8.08
N GLU A 137 -12.45 1.65 7.95
CA GLU A 137 -11.48 1.20 6.93
C GLU A 137 -11.90 1.52 5.48
N LYS A 138 -13.22 1.64 5.24
CA LYS A 138 -13.81 2.06 3.96
C LYS A 138 -14.16 3.55 3.91
N SER A 139 -13.65 4.39 4.83
CA SER A 139 -13.85 5.83 4.75
C SER A 139 -12.87 6.46 3.76
N LEU A 140 -13.24 7.62 3.20
CA LEU A 140 -12.35 8.37 2.30
C LEU A 140 -11.06 8.73 3.03
N THR A 141 -11.17 9.12 4.30
CA THR A 141 -10.04 9.45 5.15
C THR A 141 -9.08 8.28 5.30
N ALA A 142 -9.57 7.06 5.58
CA ALA A 142 -8.72 5.89 5.76
C ALA A 142 -7.98 5.48 4.47
N GLU A 143 -8.65 5.58 3.32
CA GLU A 143 -8.06 5.31 2.01
C GLU A 143 -7.00 6.36 1.65
N VAL A 144 -7.27 7.64 1.87
CA VAL A 144 -6.30 8.73 1.65
C VAL A 144 -5.11 8.59 2.59
N THR A 145 -5.33 8.27 3.87
CA THR A 145 -4.24 8.00 4.83
C THR A 145 -3.37 6.84 4.34
N ALA A 146 -3.95 5.72 3.90
CA ALA A 146 -3.18 4.60 3.36
C ALA A 146 -2.38 4.99 2.10
N MET A 147 -3.01 5.73 1.18
CA MET A 147 -2.37 6.23 -0.04
C MET A 147 -1.18 7.16 0.28
N LEU A 148 -1.30 8.06 1.26
CA LEU A 148 -0.21 8.93 1.69
C LEU A 148 0.97 8.13 2.26
N GLY A 149 0.70 7.04 2.97
CA GLY A 149 1.75 6.13 3.44
C GLY A 149 2.51 5.46 2.30
N LEU A 150 1.79 5.07 1.24
CA LEU A 150 2.42 4.54 0.03
C LEU A 150 3.15 5.62 -0.77
N ALA A 151 2.68 6.86 -0.77
CA ALA A 151 3.31 7.96 -1.48
C ALA A 151 4.73 8.26 -0.97
N LEU A 152 5.00 8.07 0.33
CA LEU A 152 6.33 8.21 0.92
C LEU A 152 7.38 7.25 0.31
N LEU A 153 6.93 6.19 -0.36
CA LEU A 153 7.82 5.29 -1.08
C LEU A 153 8.50 5.97 -2.29
N VAL A 154 7.87 6.99 -2.88
CA VAL A 154 8.46 7.77 -3.99
C VAL A 154 9.80 8.39 -3.55
N PRO A 155 9.86 9.29 -2.56
CA PRO A 155 11.13 9.87 -2.13
C PRO A 155 12.07 8.85 -1.46
N ALA A 156 11.55 7.79 -0.82
CA ALA A 156 12.38 6.74 -0.24
C ALA A 156 13.14 5.93 -1.30
N ALA A 157 12.46 5.52 -2.38
CA ALA A 157 13.08 4.83 -3.51
C ALA A 157 14.07 5.74 -4.24
N SER A 158 13.75 7.03 -4.36
CA SER A 158 14.67 7.99 -4.96
C SER A 158 15.94 8.20 -4.13
N TYR A 159 15.78 8.35 -2.81
CA TYR A 159 16.93 8.46 -1.91
C TYR A 159 17.82 7.21 -1.98
N ALA A 160 17.23 6.02 -2.06
CA ALA A 160 17.99 4.76 -2.19
C ALA A 160 18.86 4.72 -3.47
N GLY A 161 18.47 5.43 -4.52
CA GLY A 161 19.23 5.54 -5.78
C GLY A 161 20.36 6.56 -5.69
N LEU A 162 20.06 7.75 -5.16
CA LEU A 162 20.94 8.92 -5.19
C LEU A 162 21.83 9.09 -3.95
N LEU A 163 21.44 8.53 -2.81
CA LEU A 163 22.05 8.72 -1.48
C LEU A 163 21.95 10.14 -0.89
N TYR A 164 21.23 11.05 -1.54
CA TYR A 164 20.86 12.36 -0.99
C TYR A 164 19.41 12.68 -1.29
N LEU A 165 18.79 13.54 -0.46
CA LEU A 165 17.41 13.93 -0.64
C LEU A 165 17.32 15.07 -1.66
N ARG A 166 16.53 14.83 -2.71
CA ARG A 166 16.20 15.82 -3.73
C ARG A 166 14.80 16.38 -3.49
N TRP A 167 14.72 17.67 -3.16
CA TRP A 167 13.46 18.35 -2.86
C TRP A 167 12.52 18.41 -4.06
N ASP A 168 13.07 18.49 -5.27
CA ASP A 168 12.32 18.44 -6.53
C ASP A 168 11.58 17.11 -6.71
N LEU A 169 12.09 15.99 -6.16
CA LEU A 169 11.41 14.69 -6.22
C LEU A 169 10.19 14.60 -5.28
N LEU A 170 10.03 15.54 -4.34
CA LEU A 170 8.77 15.67 -3.59
C LEU A 170 7.63 16.15 -4.48
N SER A 171 7.92 16.87 -5.58
CA SER A 171 6.88 17.23 -6.56
C SER A 171 6.29 15.99 -7.24
N LEU A 172 7.10 14.95 -7.49
CA LEU A 172 6.63 13.66 -8.00
C LEU A 172 5.77 12.92 -6.97
N MET A 173 6.11 13.01 -5.68
CA MET A 173 5.22 12.53 -4.62
C MET A 173 3.87 13.25 -4.65
N GLY A 174 3.88 14.58 -4.81
CA GLY A 174 2.67 15.39 -4.97
C GLY A 174 1.83 14.97 -6.18
N LEU A 175 2.47 14.74 -7.32
CA LEU A 175 1.81 14.27 -8.55
C LEU A 175 1.19 12.87 -8.34
N PHE A 176 1.92 11.95 -7.71
CA PHE A 176 1.42 10.63 -7.33
C PHE A 176 0.18 10.73 -6.42
N VAL A 177 0.25 11.56 -5.38
CA VAL A 177 -0.85 11.81 -4.44
C VAL A 177 -2.06 12.36 -5.19
N PHE A 178 -1.88 13.36 -6.05
CA PHE A 178 -2.96 13.96 -6.81
C PHE A 178 -3.64 12.94 -7.74
N TYR A 179 -2.86 12.17 -8.50
CA TYR A 179 -3.36 11.15 -9.40
C TYR A 179 -4.18 10.07 -8.67
N TYR A 180 -3.65 9.51 -7.57
CA TYR A 180 -4.37 8.47 -6.84
C TYR A 180 -5.54 8.99 -6.01
N LEU A 181 -5.48 10.24 -5.52
CA LEU A 181 -6.60 10.89 -4.86
C LEU A 181 -7.77 11.05 -5.83
N TRP A 182 -7.51 11.56 -7.03
CA TRP A 182 -8.51 11.65 -8.10
C TRP A 182 -9.12 10.27 -8.38
N ARG A 183 -8.29 9.25 -8.56
CA ARG A 183 -8.72 7.87 -8.84
C ARG A 183 -9.61 7.29 -7.73
N ILE A 184 -9.26 7.52 -6.47
CA ILE A 184 -10.06 7.09 -5.31
C ILE A 184 -11.46 7.72 -5.35
N ILE A 185 -11.54 9.04 -5.60
CA ILE A 185 -12.81 9.76 -5.69
C ILE A 185 -13.65 9.25 -6.86
N THR A 186 -13.05 9.07 -8.05
CA THR A 186 -13.74 8.57 -9.23
C THR A 186 -14.32 7.18 -9.00
N ILE A 187 -13.52 6.23 -8.52
CA ILE A 187 -13.97 4.85 -8.27
C ILE A 187 -15.10 4.82 -7.23
N ARG A 188 -14.97 5.59 -6.14
CA ARG A 188 -16.05 5.71 -5.14
C ARG A 188 -17.33 6.25 -5.74
N SER A 189 -17.25 7.26 -6.61
CA SER A 189 -18.44 7.85 -7.25
C SER A 189 -19.18 6.83 -8.13
N ILE A 190 -18.45 5.88 -8.75
CA ILE A 190 -19.03 4.81 -9.56
C ILE A 190 -19.69 3.76 -8.66
N VAL A 191 -19.01 3.34 -7.59
CA VAL A 191 -19.52 2.28 -6.70
C VAL A 191 -20.74 2.73 -5.89
N LYS A 192 -20.85 4.03 -5.59
CA LYS A 192 -21.95 4.59 -4.78
C LYS A 192 -23.29 4.68 -5.55
N ASP A 193 -23.25 4.71 -6.88
CA ASP A 193 -24.43 4.79 -7.74
C ASP A 193 -24.57 3.52 -8.61
N PRO A 194 -25.12 2.43 -8.05
CA PRO A 194 -25.29 1.17 -8.78
C PRO A 194 -26.33 1.26 -9.91
N SER A 195 -27.17 2.30 -9.92
CA SER A 195 -28.12 2.58 -11.01
C SER A 195 -27.48 3.26 -12.23
N ARG A 196 -26.20 3.66 -12.14
CA ARG A 196 -25.52 4.38 -13.21
C ARG A 196 -25.47 3.57 -14.52
N PRO A 197 -25.79 4.16 -15.69
CA PRO A 197 -25.76 3.45 -16.96
C PRO A 197 -24.38 2.85 -17.26
N ARG A 198 -24.35 1.62 -17.81
CA ARG A 198 -23.10 0.96 -18.22
C ARG A 198 -22.28 1.80 -19.23
N THR A 199 -22.96 2.60 -20.04
CA THR A 199 -22.34 3.53 -21.00
C THR A 199 -21.51 4.60 -20.30
N ASP A 200 -21.99 5.15 -19.18
CA ASP A 200 -21.26 6.14 -18.39
C ASP A 200 -20.08 5.52 -17.67
N ILE A 201 -20.23 4.29 -17.15
CA ILE A 201 -19.11 3.53 -16.57
C ILE A 201 -18.01 3.31 -17.63
N LYS A 202 -18.37 2.94 -18.86
CA LYS A 202 -17.40 2.79 -19.97
C LYS A 202 -16.72 4.12 -20.33
N LYS A 203 -17.47 5.23 -20.39
CA LYS A 203 -16.91 6.57 -20.66
C LYS A 203 -15.94 7.00 -19.57
N MET A 204 -16.28 6.77 -18.29
CA MET A 204 -15.41 7.04 -17.16
C MET A 204 -14.15 6.17 -17.21
N GLY A 205 -14.27 4.87 -17.52
CA GLY A 205 -13.12 3.99 -17.70
C GLY A 205 -12.17 4.43 -18.82
N LYS A 206 -12.70 4.91 -19.96
CA LYS A 206 -11.89 5.51 -21.04
C LYS A 206 -11.17 6.78 -20.58
N ARG A 207 -11.85 7.65 -19.84
CA ARG A 207 -11.23 8.86 -19.26
C ARG A 207 -10.10 8.49 -18.29
N GLU A 208 -10.32 7.52 -17.42
CA GLU A 208 -9.29 7.01 -16.49
C GLU A 208 -8.09 6.40 -17.22
N LEU A 209 -8.30 5.69 -18.33
CA LEU A 209 -7.21 5.23 -19.20
C LEU A 209 -6.41 6.40 -19.79
N LEU A 210 -7.10 7.43 -20.30
CA LEU A 210 -6.46 8.64 -20.82
C LEU A 210 -5.68 9.37 -19.73
N TYR A 211 -6.25 9.54 -18.53
CA TYR A 211 -5.54 10.16 -17.40
C TYR A 211 -4.34 9.34 -16.95
N SER A 212 -4.44 8.01 -16.96
CA SER A 212 -3.32 7.13 -16.61
C SER A 212 -2.21 7.20 -17.66
N ALA A 213 -2.58 7.24 -18.95
CA ALA A 213 -1.63 7.43 -20.04
C ALA A 213 -0.97 8.82 -19.97
N PHE A 214 -1.74 9.87 -19.71
CA PHE A 214 -1.24 11.23 -19.53
C PHE A 214 -0.31 11.35 -18.31
N PHE A 215 -0.67 10.74 -17.18
CA PHE A 215 0.19 10.65 -16.00
C PHE A 215 1.51 9.94 -16.33
N LEU A 216 1.44 8.81 -17.06
CA LEU A 216 2.63 8.08 -17.49
C LEU A 216 3.51 8.94 -18.42
N LEU A 217 2.91 9.70 -19.35
CA LEU A 217 3.63 10.64 -20.20
C LEU A 217 4.28 11.77 -19.41
N ILE A 218 3.62 12.33 -18.39
CA ILE A 218 4.23 13.34 -17.52
C ILE A 218 5.38 12.73 -16.73
N VAL A 219 5.22 11.52 -16.21
CA VAL A 219 6.26 10.84 -15.43
C VAL A 219 7.48 10.54 -16.30
N VAL A 220 7.28 9.93 -17.47
CA VAL A 220 8.37 9.56 -18.38
C VAL A 220 8.97 10.81 -19.03
N GLY A 221 8.13 11.68 -19.57
CA GLY A 221 8.54 12.92 -20.23
C GLY A 221 9.17 13.91 -19.25
N GLY A 222 8.61 14.06 -18.06
CA GLY A 222 9.18 14.87 -16.98
C GLY A 222 10.54 14.33 -16.54
N ALA A 223 10.64 13.04 -16.24
CA ALA A 223 11.93 12.42 -15.85
C ALA A 223 13.02 12.64 -16.92
N HIS A 224 12.67 12.54 -18.21
CA HIS A 224 13.60 12.83 -19.31
C HIS A 224 13.93 14.31 -19.46
N LEU A 225 12.95 15.22 -19.41
CA LEU A 225 13.18 16.66 -19.53
C LEU A 225 14.07 17.19 -18.39
N PHE A 226 13.87 16.68 -17.17
CA PHE A 226 14.67 17.04 -16.00
C PHE A 226 16.14 16.58 -16.13
N TYR A 227 16.39 15.44 -16.78
CA TYR A 227 17.75 14.95 -17.06
C TYR A 227 18.50 15.86 -18.04
N PHE A 228 17.82 16.41 -19.04
CA PHE A 228 18.46 17.28 -20.03
C PHE A 228 18.68 18.72 -19.56
N ILE A 229 17.87 19.20 -18.60
CA ILE A 229 17.95 20.58 -18.11
C ILE A 229 18.97 20.75 -16.98
N ASN A 230 19.23 19.70 -16.17
CA ASN A 230 20.24 19.70 -15.11
C ASN A 230 21.17 18.48 -15.25
N PRO A 231 22.22 18.57 -16.08
CA PRO A 231 23.21 17.50 -16.23
C PRO A 231 24.06 17.28 -14.97
#